data_AF-A0A6J8CLD1-F1
#
_entry.id   AF-A0A6J8CLD1-F1
#
_cell.length_a   1.000
_cell.length_b   1.000
_cell.length_c   1.000
_cell.angle_alpha   90.00
_cell.angle_beta   90.00
_cell.angle_gamma   90.00
#
_symmetry.space_group_name_H-M   'P 1'
#
loop_
_entity.id
_entity.type
_entity.pdbx_description
1 polymer ?
#
loop_
_entity_poly.entity_id
_entity_poly.type
_entity_poly.pdbx_seq_one_letter_code
_entity_poly.pdbx_strand_id
1 'polypeptide(L)'
;MSETDIFCLLKCQSQPALTLMCNNHDKEIQFTSSAICPLNLEEQKERFLKFGKLPKFVLKGSEDEIENLFNKARNQIRFDLFGEAEYILKTVKEKYGDGDNYLAAQFGDKITKEEATEILEQYLRENNLDGAMSIVWCADLASSARMMWIGPHCKHNRPEARNYSFWIKNSTDNNFLREQGIRCLADHEIGTHFFRSFNDGLQPWYSDRKRFDLRGRNCLEELRAEEGLAAINTILNAKTRFLWGPALLYYTACKAAEMTFKQLYDHLTIYVKSPEHRWRLCMRVKRGLLDPNDLGGYGKDQCYFEGAVEILRSLDMIDFNVMMSRENLC
;
A
#
# COMPACT_ATOMS: atom_id res chain seq x y z
N MET A 1 3.40 4.80 26.84
CA MET A 1 2.99 3.46 26.37
C MET A 1 4.22 2.75 25.85
N SER A 2 4.45 1.50 26.24
CA SER A 2 5.52 0.69 25.65
C SER A 2 5.15 0.32 24.20
N GLU A 3 6.14 0.06 23.34
CA GLU A 3 5.92 -0.39 21.95
C GLU A 3 5.01 -1.65 21.87
N THR A 4 4.91 -2.41 22.97
CA THR A 4 4.10 -3.62 23.08
C THR A 4 2.61 -3.33 23.35
N ASP A 5 2.28 -2.18 23.94
CA ASP A 5 0.90 -1.85 24.34
C ASP A 5 -0.01 -1.53 23.14
N ILE A 6 0.56 -0.99 22.05
CA ILE A 6 -0.18 -0.75 20.79
C ILE A 6 -0.67 -2.08 20.19
N PHE A 7 0.14 -3.13 20.28
CA PHE A 7 -0.22 -4.46 19.75
C PHE A 7 -1.33 -5.13 20.56
N CYS A 8 -1.36 -4.92 21.88
CA CYS A 8 -2.45 -5.38 22.73
C CYS A 8 -3.74 -4.58 22.48
N LEU A 9 -3.67 -3.27 22.32
CA LEU A 9 -4.86 -2.44 22.03
C LEU A 9 -5.48 -2.74 20.66
N LEU A 10 -4.67 -3.04 19.63
CA LEU A 10 -5.15 -3.48 18.32
C LEU A 10 -5.82 -4.86 18.34
N LYS A 11 -5.52 -5.71 19.32
CA LYS A 11 -6.05 -7.08 19.47
C LYS A 11 -7.12 -7.23 20.55
N CYS A 12 -7.23 -6.32 21.52
CA CYS A 12 -8.09 -6.42 22.70
C CYS A 12 -9.46 -5.75 22.55
N GLN A 13 -10.20 -6.09 21.48
CA GLN A 13 -11.64 -6.18 21.62
C GLN A 13 -12.01 -7.65 21.49
N SER A 14 -12.41 -8.25 22.61
CA SER A 14 -12.89 -9.62 22.72
C SER A 14 -13.92 -9.91 21.63
N GLN A 15 -13.51 -10.64 20.59
CA GLN A 15 -14.40 -11.10 19.52
C GLN A 15 -15.12 -12.38 20.00
N PRO A 16 -16.45 -12.50 19.83
CA PRO A 16 -17.11 -13.80 19.93
C PRO A 16 -16.64 -14.69 18.77
N ALA A 17 -16.51 -16.00 19.02
CA ALA A 17 -16.13 -16.98 18.02
C ALA A 17 -17.04 -16.90 16.78
N LEU A 18 -16.47 -16.50 15.64
CA LEU A 18 -17.16 -16.41 14.35
C LEU A 18 -17.15 -17.80 13.69
N THR A 19 -18.25 -18.54 13.83
CA THR A 19 -18.52 -19.73 13.00
C THR A 19 -19.40 -19.32 11.83
N LEU A 20 -18.85 -19.26 10.61
CA LEU A 20 -19.62 -18.96 9.40
C LEU A 20 -19.45 -20.05 8.34
N MET A 21 -20.58 -20.50 7.81
CA MET A 21 -20.64 -21.47 6.71
C MET A 21 -20.40 -20.77 5.37
N CYS A 22 -19.45 -21.29 4.60
CA CYS A 22 -19.11 -20.81 3.27
C CYS A 22 -20.04 -21.43 2.22
N ASN A 23 -20.72 -20.60 1.43
CA ASN A 23 -21.36 -21.02 0.18
C ASN A 23 -20.61 -20.40 -1.00
N ASN A 24 -19.94 -21.25 -1.77
CA ASN A 24 -19.21 -20.92 -2.99
C ASN A 24 -20.16 -20.40 -4.07
N HIS A 25 -20.06 -19.12 -4.42
CA HIS A 25 -20.60 -18.59 -5.68
C HIS A 25 -19.50 -17.79 -6.39
N ASP A 26 -18.97 -18.39 -7.46
CA ASP A 26 -18.08 -17.76 -8.43
C ASP A 26 -18.85 -16.65 -9.17
N LYS A 27 -18.54 -15.40 -8.81
CA LYS A 27 -18.78 -14.24 -9.67
C LYS A 27 -17.44 -13.59 -9.94
N GLU A 28 -17.04 -13.55 -11.21
CA GLU A 28 -15.88 -12.78 -11.68
C GLU A 28 -15.99 -11.34 -11.17
N ILE A 29 -15.09 -10.96 -10.26
CA ILE A 29 -14.97 -9.59 -9.78
C ILE A 29 -14.28 -8.79 -10.88
N GLN A 30 -15.04 -7.98 -11.61
CA GLN A 30 -14.45 -7.01 -12.53
C GLN A 30 -13.73 -5.91 -11.72
N PHE A 31 -12.41 -5.88 -11.84
CA PHE A 31 -11.60 -4.76 -11.38
C PHE A 31 -12.04 -3.47 -12.10
N THR A 32 -12.52 -2.48 -11.35
CA THR A 32 -12.57 -1.11 -11.84
C THR A 32 -11.15 -0.54 -11.85
N SER A 33 -10.36 -0.98 -12.81
CA SER A 33 -9.03 -0.43 -13.08
C SER A 33 -9.15 1.08 -13.32
N SER A 34 -8.33 1.88 -12.62
CA SER A 34 -8.33 3.35 -12.70
C SER A 34 -8.03 3.83 -14.13
N ALA A 35 -8.55 5.00 -14.51
CA ALA A 35 -8.27 5.61 -15.83
C ALA A 35 -6.76 5.66 -16.17
N ILE A 36 -5.90 5.91 -15.18
CA ILE A 36 -4.43 5.97 -15.32
C ILE A 36 -3.72 4.61 -15.30
N CYS A 37 -4.44 3.48 -15.38
CA CYS A 37 -3.81 2.17 -15.47
C CYS A 37 -3.36 1.93 -16.91
N PRO A 38 -2.05 1.73 -17.17
CA PRO A 38 -1.59 1.37 -18.51
C PRO A 38 -2.07 -0.02 -18.91
N LEU A 39 -2.58 -0.15 -20.14
CA LEU A 39 -3.04 -1.41 -20.72
C LEU A 39 -1.90 -2.22 -21.36
N ASN A 40 -0.78 -1.56 -21.68
CA ASN A 40 0.36 -2.13 -22.39
C ASN A 40 1.62 -2.20 -21.51
N LEU A 41 1.46 -2.38 -20.18
CA LEU A 41 2.53 -2.24 -19.21
C LEU A 41 3.72 -3.19 -19.47
N GLU A 42 3.43 -4.47 -19.74
CA GLU A 42 4.47 -5.49 -19.93
C GLU A 42 5.28 -5.24 -21.21
N GLU A 43 4.59 -4.88 -22.31
CA GLU A 43 5.23 -4.49 -23.57
C GLU A 43 6.15 -3.27 -23.37
N GLN A 44 5.67 -2.22 -22.70
CA GLN A 44 6.47 -1.02 -22.47
C GLN A 44 7.66 -1.28 -21.55
N LYS A 45 7.50 -2.15 -20.55
CA LYS A 45 8.59 -2.59 -19.66
C LYS A 45 9.67 -3.29 -20.45
N GLU A 46 9.30 -4.29 -21.26
CA GLU A 46 10.25 -5.02 -22.09
C GLU A 46 10.98 -4.07 -23.07
N ARG A 47 10.24 -3.18 -23.72
CA ARG A 47 10.78 -2.18 -24.64
C ARG A 47 11.81 -1.26 -23.99
N PHE A 48 11.53 -0.81 -22.77
CA PHE A 48 12.42 0.07 -22.04
C PHE A 48 13.64 -0.68 -21.50
N LEU A 49 13.44 -1.79 -20.80
CA LEU A 49 14.53 -2.51 -20.11
C LEU A 49 15.45 -3.26 -21.07
N LYS A 50 14.92 -3.88 -22.13
CA LYS A 50 15.75 -4.64 -23.10
C LYS A 50 16.30 -3.78 -24.23
N PHE A 51 15.53 -2.80 -24.71
CA PHE A 51 15.86 -2.05 -25.92
C PHE A 51 16.13 -0.56 -25.70
N GLY A 52 16.05 -0.07 -24.44
CA GLY A 52 16.31 1.34 -24.11
C GLY A 52 15.30 2.32 -24.71
N LYS A 53 14.15 1.85 -25.20
CA LYS A 53 13.13 2.70 -25.83
C LYS A 53 12.25 3.35 -24.76
N LEU A 54 12.06 4.66 -24.87
CA LEU A 54 11.18 5.40 -23.95
C LEU A 54 9.75 4.82 -23.96
N PRO A 55 9.11 4.71 -22.77
CA PRO A 55 7.79 4.12 -22.66
C PRO A 55 6.71 5.03 -23.25
N LYS A 56 5.68 4.40 -23.82
CA LYS A 56 4.45 5.04 -24.29
C LYS A 56 3.24 4.29 -23.71
N PHE A 57 2.67 4.82 -22.64
CA PHE A 57 1.55 4.16 -21.97
C PHE A 57 0.24 4.41 -22.72
N VAL A 58 -0.49 3.33 -22.98
CA VAL A 58 -1.89 3.41 -23.42
C VAL A 58 -2.74 3.33 -22.17
N LEU A 59 -3.33 4.44 -21.76
CA LEU A 59 -4.16 4.54 -20.57
C LEU A 59 -5.60 4.12 -20.87
N LYS A 60 -6.32 3.67 -19.84
CA LYS A 60 -7.69 3.16 -19.99
C LYS A 60 -8.72 4.29 -20.14
N GLY A 61 -8.55 5.40 -19.42
CA GLY A 61 -9.51 6.51 -19.42
C GLY A 61 -9.22 7.55 -20.50
N SER A 62 -10.18 8.46 -20.69
CA SER A 62 -10.01 9.61 -21.60
C SER A 62 -9.02 10.63 -21.04
N GLU A 63 -8.52 11.53 -21.89
CA GLU A 63 -7.63 12.63 -21.49
C GLU A 63 -8.28 13.48 -20.38
N ASP A 64 -9.55 13.87 -20.53
CA ASP A 64 -10.31 14.59 -19.51
C ASP A 64 -10.37 13.84 -18.16
N GLU A 65 -10.58 12.52 -18.18
CA GLU A 65 -10.59 11.71 -16.95
C GLU A 65 -9.23 11.67 -16.27
N ILE A 66 -8.15 11.60 -17.07
CA ILE A 66 -6.77 11.60 -16.59
C ILE A 66 -6.41 12.96 -15.98
N GLU A 67 -6.73 14.06 -16.65
CA GLU A 67 -6.51 15.42 -16.14
C GLU A 67 -7.29 15.68 -14.86
N ASN A 68 -8.57 15.30 -14.81
CA ASN A 68 -9.40 15.42 -13.62
C ASN A 68 -8.85 14.59 -12.44
N LEU A 69 -8.24 13.43 -12.71
CA LEU A 69 -7.55 12.68 -11.68
C LEU A 69 -6.27 13.38 -11.25
N PHE A 70 -5.46 13.84 -12.20
CA PHE A 70 -4.21 14.54 -11.92
C PHE A 70 -4.44 15.74 -11.00
N ASN A 71 -5.43 16.58 -11.30
CA ASN A 71 -5.74 17.82 -10.57
C ASN A 71 -6.25 17.62 -9.13
N LYS A 72 -6.53 16.38 -8.68
CA LYS A 72 -6.93 16.13 -7.29
C LYS A 72 -5.76 16.43 -6.35
N ALA A 73 -6.02 17.12 -5.25
CA ALA A 73 -5.00 17.47 -4.24
C ALA A 73 -4.16 16.27 -3.78
N ARG A 74 -4.79 15.10 -3.59
CA ARG A 74 -4.10 13.85 -3.20
C ARG A 74 -3.12 13.29 -4.23
N ASN A 75 -3.20 13.76 -5.48
CA ASN A 75 -2.44 13.26 -6.61
C ASN A 75 -1.34 14.22 -7.06
N GLN A 76 -1.34 15.46 -6.56
CA GLN A 76 -0.28 16.44 -6.77
C GLN A 76 1.01 16.00 -6.09
N ILE A 77 2.17 16.50 -6.51
CA ILE A 77 3.44 16.25 -5.83
C ILE A 77 3.60 17.28 -4.69
N ARG A 78 4.04 16.80 -3.53
CA ARG A 78 4.30 17.60 -2.33
C ARG A 78 5.77 17.49 -1.95
N PHE A 79 6.31 18.51 -1.29
CA PHE A 79 7.75 18.60 -0.98
C PHE A 79 8.04 18.80 0.50
N ASP A 80 7.01 18.93 1.34
CA ASP A 80 7.12 19.26 2.77
C ASP A 80 8.04 18.32 3.55
N LEU A 81 8.10 17.04 3.17
CA LEU A 81 8.91 16.00 3.82
C LEU A 81 10.06 15.49 2.95
N PHE A 82 10.46 16.26 1.93
CA PHE A 82 11.52 15.84 1.01
C PHE A 82 12.85 15.64 1.74
N GLY A 83 13.17 16.52 2.70
CA GLY A 83 14.39 16.44 3.50
C GLY A 83 14.44 15.18 4.36
N GLU A 84 13.35 14.86 5.07
CA GLU A 84 13.23 13.66 5.90
C GLU A 84 13.28 12.37 5.07
N ALA A 85 12.60 12.36 3.91
CA ALA A 85 12.65 11.23 2.99
C ALA A 85 14.09 11.00 2.49
N GLU A 86 14.77 12.05 2.03
CA GLU A 86 16.16 11.96 1.56
C GLU A 86 17.11 11.50 2.68
N TYR A 87 16.94 12.02 3.90
CA TYR A 87 17.74 11.63 5.05
C TYR A 87 17.65 10.13 5.35
N ILE A 88 16.44 9.56 5.35
CA ILE A 88 16.23 8.11 5.54
C ILE A 88 16.94 7.31 4.43
N LEU A 89 16.80 7.73 3.16
CA LEU A 89 17.43 7.03 2.04
C LEU A 89 18.96 7.08 2.11
N LYS A 90 19.54 8.23 2.45
CA LYS A 90 20.99 8.39 2.67
C LYS A 90 21.47 7.52 3.83
N THR A 91 20.78 7.56 4.96
CA THR A 91 21.11 6.75 6.15
C THR A 91 21.09 5.24 5.85
N VAL A 92 20.06 4.77 5.15
CA VAL A 92 19.97 3.35 4.75
C VAL A 92 21.08 2.98 3.78
N LYS A 93 21.38 3.84 2.82
CA LYS A 93 22.48 3.61 1.88
C LYS A 93 23.84 3.54 2.59
N GLU A 94 24.10 4.44 3.53
CA GLU A 94 25.34 4.44 4.32
C GLU A 94 25.47 3.18 5.17
N LYS A 95 24.36 2.72 5.78
CA LYS A 95 24.37 1.57 6.70
C LYS A 95 24.36 0.21 6.00
N TYR A 96 23.66 0.08 4.87
CA TYR A 96 23.42 -1.22 4.22
C TYR A 96 23.97 -1.28 2.77
N GLY A 97 24.50 -0.18 2.24
CA GLY A 97 25.04 -0.07 0.88
C GLY A 97 23.98 0.22 -0.17
N ASP A 98 22.91 -0.59 -0.22
CA ASP A 98 21.79 -0.40 -1.14
C ASP A 98 20.46 -0.95 -0.59
N GLY A 99 19.39 -0.70 -1.34
CA GLY A 99 18.04 -1.14 -0.98
C GLY A 99 17.84 -2.65 -0.94
N ASP A 100 18.58 -3.44 -1.74
CA ASP A 100 18.39 -4.89 -1.78
C ASP A 100 18.99 -5.54 -0.52
N ASN A 101 20.17 -5.08 -0.10
CA ASN A 101 20.78 -5.45 1.18
C ASN A 101 19.93 -4.99 2.37
N TYR A 102 19.37 -3.77 2.30
CA TYR A 102 18.46 -3.28 3.33
C TYR A 102 17.21 -4.15 3.45
N LEU A 103 16.58 -4.53 2.33
CA LEU A 103 15.40 -5.41 2.34
C LEU A 103 15.73 -6.79 2.89
N ALA A 104 16.92 -7.34 2.61
CA ALA A 104 17.38 -8.58 3.23
C ALA A 104 17.55 -8.42 4.75
N ALA A 105 18.18 -7.33 5.20
CA ALA A 105 18.32 -7.03 6.62
C ALA A 105 16.98 -6.79 7.32
N GLN A 106 16.01 -6.18 6.63
CA GLN A 106 14.69 -5.84 7.16
C GLN A 106 13.76 -7.05 7.24
N PHE A 107 13.73 -7.86 6.18
CA PHE A 107 12.72 -8.90 5.97
C PHE A 107 13.27 -10.33 5.93
N GLY A 108 14.59 -10.53 5.98
CA GLY A 108 15.22 -11.84 5.85
C GLY A 108 15.37 -12.31 4.40
N ASP A 109 15.69 -13.60 4.28
CA ASP A 109 15.95 -14.24 2.98
C ASP A 109 14.68 -14.39 2.16
N LYS A 110 14.86 -14.52 0.84
CA LYS A 110 13.73 -14.74 -0.08
C LYS A 110 13.15 -16.13 0.14
N ILE A 111 11.83 -16.22 0.06
CA ILE A 111 11.08 -17.47 0.22
C ILE A 111 10.25 -17.77 -1.02
N THR A 112 9.90 -19.03 -1.18
CA THR A 112 8.97 -19.54 -2.18
C THR A 112 7.53 -19.16 -1.87
N LYS A 113 6.65 -19.37 -2.85
CA LYS A 113 5.21 -19.16 -2.67
C LYS A 113 4.63 -20.13 -1.63
N GLU A 114 5.14 -21.35 -1.61
CA GLU A 114 4.71 -22.43 -0.73
C GLU A 114 5.04 -22.09 0.72
N GLU A 115 6.30 -21.74 1.01
CA GLU A 115 6.73 -21.26 2.33
C GLU A 115 5.96 -20.00 2.76
N ALA A 116 5.76 -19.04 1.85
CA ALA A 116 4.96 -17.85 2.12
C ALA A 116 3.50 -18.19 2.47
N THR A 117 2.92 -19.21 1.83
CA THR A 117 1.55 -19.65 2.09
C THR A 117 1.44 -20.26 3.49
N GLU A 118 2.39 -21.11 3.90
CA GLU A 118 2.41 -21.69 5.26
C GLU A 118 2.48 -20.61 6.34
N ILE A 119 3.35 -19.61 6.16
CA ILE A 119 3.49 -18.47 7.08
C ILE A 119 2.18 -17.68 7.17
N LEU A 120 1.51 -17.45 6.03
CA LEU A 120 0.27 -16.69 5.99
C LEU A 120 -0.90 -17.46 6.59
N GLU A 121 -1.02 -18.75 6.34
CA GLU A 121 -2.04 -19.58 6.99
C GLU A 121 -1.84 -19.61 8.50
N GLN A 122 -0.60 -19.69 8.98
CA GLN A 122 -0.29 -19.55 10.40
C GLN A 122 -0.70 -18.17 10.92
N TYR A 123 -0.38 -17.09 10.19
CA TYR A 123 -0.79 -15.74 10.55
C TYR A 123 -2.32 -15.62 10.66
N LEU A 124 -3.09 -16.21 9.75
CA LEU A 124 -4.55 -16.20 9.81
C LEU A 124 -5.07 -16.95 11.04
N ARG A 125 -4.51 -18.11 11.37
CA ARG A 125 -4.86 -18.87 12.58
C ARG A 125 -4.54 -18.08 13.86
N GLU A 126 -3.36 -17.47 13.94
CA GLU A 126 -2.91 -16.66 15.08
C GLU A 126 -3.81 -15.44 15.34
N ASN A 127 -4.52 -14.97 14.31
CA ASN A 127 -5.42 -13.82 14.39
C ASN A 127 -6.92 -14.20 14.31
N ASN A 128 -7.27 -15.49 14.43
CA ASN A 128 -8.65 -15.99 14.35
C ASN A 128 -9.39 -15.63 13.05
N LEU A 129 -8.66 -15.62 11.93
CA LEU A 129 -9.19 -15.32 10.59
C LEU A 129 -9.29 -16.56 9.69
N ASP A 130 -9.05 -17.74 10.26
CA ASP A 130 -9.22 -19.02 9.55
C ASP A 130 -10.69 -19.17 9.11
N GLY A 131 -10.91 -19.48 7.84
CA GLY A 131 -12.25 -19.52 7.21
C GLY A 131 -12.90 -18.16 6.92
N ALA A 132 -12.46 -17.06 7.56
CA ALA A 132 -12.99 -15.71 7.34
C ALA A 132 -12.24 -14.92 6.25
N MET A 133 -10.99 -15.30 5.98
CA MET A 133 -10.12 -14.66 4.99
C MET A 133 -9.51 -15.72 4.08
N SER A 134 -9.63 -15.56 2.76
CA SER A 134 -8.94 -16.42 1.79
C SER A 134 -7.62 -15.83 1.30
N ILE A 135 -6.62 -16.66 1.03
CA ILE A 135 -5.35 -16.26 0.43
C ILE A 135 -5.44 -16.48 -1.09
N VAL A 136 -5.17 -15.45 -1.88
CA VAL A 136 -5.24 -15.50 -3.36
C VAL A 136 -3.91 -15.06 -3.95
N TRP A 137 -3.31 -15.90 -4.79
CA TRP A 137 -2.06 -15.59 -5.48
C TRP A 137 -2.31 -15.15 -6.91
N CYS A 138 -1.79 -13.97 -7.29
CA CYS A 138 -2.04 -13.36 -8.59
C CYS A 138 -0.74 -13.07 -9.33
N ALA A 139 -0.66 -13.38 -10.63
CA ALA A 139 0.49 -12.98 -11.45
C ALA A 139 0.48 -11.46 -11.70
N ASP A 140 -0.68 -10.90 -12.05
CA ASP A 140 -0.82 -9.54 -12.56
C ASP A 140 -1.44 -8.59 -11.52
N LEU A 141 -0.77 -8.44 -10.38
CA LEU A 141 -1.13 -7.43 -9.38
C LEU A 141 -0.19 -6.21 -9.49
N ALA A 142 -0.77 -5.00 -9.54
CA ALA A 142 0.01 -3.76 -9.63
C ALA A 142 0.72 -3.41 -8.31
N SER A 143 0.14 -3.81 -7.18
CA SER A 143 0.72 -3.70 -5.83
C SER A 143 1.38 -5.02 -5.41
N SER A 144 2.12 -5.00 -4.29
CA SER A 144 2.70 -6.22 -3.70
C SER A 144 1.63 -7.15 -3.14
N ALA A 145 0.58 -6.58 -2.55
CA ALA A 145 -0.64 -7.28 -2.18
C ALA A 145 -1.82 -6.31 -2.16
N ARG A 146 -3.01 -6.84 -1.84
CA ARG A 146 -4.24 -6.07 -1.68
C ARG A 146 -5.26 -6.84 -0.84
N MET A 147 -5.80 -6.20 0.18
CA MET A 147 -7.02 -6.65 0.87
C MET A 147 -8.26 -6.35 0.01
N MET A 148 -9.09 -7.37 -0.20
CA MET A 148 -10.31 -7.32 -1.00
C MET A 148 -11.49 -7.88 -0.21
N TRP A 149 -12.70 -7.41 -0.49
CA TRP A 149 -13.92 -8.00 0.07
C TRP A 149 -15.09 -7.95 -0.92
N ILE A 150 -16.01 -8.90 -0.76
CA ILE A 150 -17.27 -9.02 -1.50
C ILE A 150 -18.37 -9.29 -0.47
N GLY A 151 -19.59 -8.79 -0.66
CA GLY A 151 -20.68 -9.10 0.27
C GLY A 151 -21.69 -7.98 0.35
N PRO A 152 -22.64 -8.03 1.30
CA PRO A 152 -23.76 -7.12 1.30
C PRO A 152 -23.30 -5.66 1.28
N HIS A 153 -23.97 -4.92 0.41
CA HIS A 153 -23.69 -3.53 0.10
C HIS A 153 -23.63 -2.69 1.39
N CYS A 154 -22.86 -1.60 1.35
CA CYS A 154 -22.54 -0.75 2.50
C CYS A 154 -23.70 -0.25 3.37
N LYS A 155 -24.96 -0.44 2.95
CA LYS A 155 -26.17 0.02 3.64
C LYS A 155 -26.53 -0.78 4.89
N HIS A 156 -26.03 -2.01 5.04
CA HIS A 156 -26.51 -2.91 6.09
C HIS A 156 -25.65 -2.92 7.35
N ASN A 157 -24.49 -2.24 7.38
CA ASN A 157 -23.54 -2.24 8.50
C ASN A 157 -23.26 -3.64 9.07
N ARG A 158 -23.13 -4.64 8.19
CA ARG A 158 -22.83 -6.04 8.51
C ARG A 158 -21.50 -6.47 7.87
N PRO A 159 -20.35 -6.07 8.42
CA PRO A 159 -19.05 -6.47 7.92
C PRO A 159 -18.79 -7.97 8.07
N GLU A 160 -19.44 -8.65 9.01
CA GLU A 160 -19.39 -10.10 9.24
C GLU A 160 -20.03 -10.92 8.10
N ALA A 161 -20.91 -10.31 7.32
CA ALA A 161 -21.54 -10.95 6.17
C ALA A 161 -20.73 -10.79 4.87
N ARG A 162 -19.53 -10.19 4.94
CA ARG A 162 -18.62 -10.02 3.79
C ARG A 162 -17.61 -11.15 3.75
N ASN A 163 -17.29 -11.58 2.54
CA ASN A 163 -16.19 -12.48 2.22
C ASN A 163 -14.93 -11.63 1.99
N TYR A 164 -13.89 -11.86 2.78
CA TYR A 164 -12.61 -11.15 2.65
C TYR A 164 -11.58 -12.05 1.98
N SER A 165 -10.68 -11.44 1.22
CA SER A 165 -9.59 -12.12 0.54
C SER A 165 -8.34 -11.26 0.53
N PHE A 166 -7.20 -11.90 0.75
CA PHE A 166 -5.88 -11.30 0.74
C PHE A 166 -5.15 -11.72 -0.54
N TRP A 167 -5.04 -10.78 -1.48
CA TRP A 167 -4.49 -11.00 -2.81
C TRP A 167 -3.02 -10.64 -2.83
N ILE A 168 -2.13 -11.55 -3.21
CA ILE A 168 -0.68 -11.35 -3.16
C ILE A 168 -0.10 -11.51 -4.56
N LYS A 169 0.83 -10.61 -4.92
CA LYS A 169 1.55 -10.70 -6.18
C LYS A 169 2.53 -11.88 -6.14
N ASN A 170 2.30 -12.87 -6.99
CA ASN A 170 3.16 -14.03 -7.21
C ASN A 170 4.23 -13.70 -8.26
N SER A 171 5.22 -12.91 -7.88
CA SER A 171 6.33 -12.56 -8.77
C SER A 171 7.59 -12.26 -7.95
N THR A 172 8.75 -12.53 -8.54
CA THR A 172 10.08 -12.35 -7.91
C THR A 172 10.41 -10.88 -7.62
N ASP A 173 9.67 -9.93 -8.20
CA ASP A 173 9.76 -8.49 -7.92
C ASP A 173 8.95 -8.07 -6.68
N ASN A 174 8.19 -8.97 -6.07
CA ASN A 174 7.52 -8.70 -4.81
C ASN A 174 8.54 -8.74 -3.66
N ASN A 175 8.97 -7.57 -3.20
CA ASN A 175 10.01 -7.40 -2.19
C ASN A 175 9.66 -8.02 -0.82
N PHE A 176 8.39 -8.34 -0.58
CA PHE A 176 7.89 -8.95 0.65
C PHE A 176 7.88 -10.47 0.63
N LEU A 177 8.20 -11.13 -0.51
CA LEU A 177 8.40 -12.59 -0.54
C LEU A 177 9.72 -12.97 0.13
N ARG A 178 9.75 -12.76 1.44
CA ARG A 178 10.85 -12.98 2.36
C ARG A 178 10.32 -13.45 3.71
N GLU A 179 11.14 -14.15 4.48
CA GLU A 179 10.79 -14.80 5.75
C GLU A 179 9.91 -13.95 6.67
N GLN A 180 10.35 -12.74 7.00
CA GLN A 180 9.61 -11.79 7.84
C GLN A 180 8.76 -10.83 6.99
N GLY A 181 9.16 -10.62 5.73
CA GLY A 181 8.49 -9.69 4.81
C GLY A 181 7.04 -10.03 4.56
N ILE A 182 6.71 -11.32 4.42
CA ILE A 182 5.34 -11.73 4.10
C ILE A 182 4.39 -11.49 5.29
N ARG A 183 4.88 -11.67 6.52
CA ARG A 183 4.15 -11.27 7.74
C ARG A 183 3.97 -9.76 7.83
N CYS A 184 5.01 -8.99 7.53
CA CYS A 184 4.92 -7.52 7.50
C CYS A 184 3.91 -7.02 6.45
N LEU A 185 3.80 -7.72 5.31
CA LEU A 185 2.79 -7.44 4.29
C LEU A 185 1.38 -7.78 4.77
N ALA A 186 1.22 -8.86 5.56
CA ALA A 186 -0.03 -9.17 6.22
C ALA A 186 -0.39 -8.15 7.32
N ASP A 187 0.58 -7.66 8.09
CA ASP A 187 0.39 -6.56 9.05
C ASP A 187 -0.09 -5.27 8.33
N HIS A 188 0.44 -4.98 7.14
CA HIS A 188 -0.03 -3.89 6.29
C HIS A 188 -1.49 -4.09 5.86
N GLU A 189 -1.78 -5.19 5.19
CA GLU A 189 -3.04 -5.38 4.47
C GLU A 189 -4.17 -5.86 5.38
N ILE A 190 -3.87 -6.81 6.26
CA ILE A 190 -4.83 -7.36 7.22
C ILE A 190 -4.81 -6.52 8.50
N GLY A 191 -3.63 -6.29 9.07
CA GLY A 191 -3.45 -5.53 10.32
C GLY A 191 -4.00 -4.09 10.24
N THR A 192 -4.08 -3.52 9.03
CA THR A 192 -4.61 -2.18 8.81
C THR A 192 -5.90 -2.20 8.00
N HIS A 193 -5.85 -2.52 6.71
CA HIS A 193 -7.00 -2.29 5.83
C HIS A 193 -8.19 -3.18 6.18
N PHE A 194 -7.97 -4.47 6.43
CA PHE A 194 -9.05 -5.38 6.83
C PHE A 194 -9.68 -4.92 8.15
N PHE A 195 -8.90 -4.80 9.23
CA PHE A 195 -9.47 -4.46 10.54
C PHE A 195 -10.15 -3.10 10.55
N ARG A 196 -9.57 -2.08 9.89
CA ARG A 196 -10.23 -0.77 9.75
C ARG A 196 -11.52 -0.84 8.94
N SER A 197 -11.53 -1.59 7.84
CA SER A 197 -12.74 -1.77 7.03
C SER A 197 -13.83 -2.58 7.73
N PHE A 198 -13.42 -3.56 8.55
CA PHE A 198 -14.34 -4.35 9.37
C PHE A 198 -14.93 -3.49 10.48
N ASN A 199 -14.07 -2.81 11.24
CA ASN A 199 -14.47 -1.96 12.36
C ASN A 199 -15.34 -0.78 11.91
N ASP A 200 -14.98 -0.08 10.82
CA ASP A 200 -15.81 0.99 10.21
C ASP A 200 -17.19 0.43 9.85
N GLY A 201 -17.26 -0.80 9.34
CA GLY A 201 -18.52 -1.48 9.02
C GLY A 201 -19.46 -1.69 10.20
N LEU A 202 -18.95 -1.72 11.44
CA LEU A 202 -19.74 -1.84 12.67
C LEU A 202 -20.28 -0.50 13.17
N GLN A 203 -19.78 0.62 12.63
CA GLN A 203 -20.07 1.94 13.17
C GLN A 203 -21.39 2.50 12.65
N PRO A 204 -22.08 3.33 13.47
CA PRO A 204 -23.35 3.93 13.06
C PRO A 204 -23.20 4.88 11.86
N TRP A 205 -22.01 5.45 11.65
CA TRP A 205 -21.71 6.36 10.53
C TRP A 205 -21.36 5.66 9.22
N TYR A 206 -21.17 4.35 9.19
CA TYR A 206 -20.67 3.64 8.00
C TYR A 206 -21.51 3.89 6.74
N SER A 207 -22.84 3.85 6.91
CA SER A 207 -23.81 4.03 5.83
C SER A 207 -24.13 5.50 5.53
N ASP A 208 -23.90 6.41 6.49
CA ASP A 208 -24.14 7.84 6.34
C ASP A 208 -23.18 8.68 7.21
N ARG A 209 -21.96 8.88 6.71
CA ARG A 209 -20.91 9.68 7.39
C ARG A 209 -21.32 11.14 7.57
N LYS A 210 -22.10 11.69 6.64
CA LYS A 210 -22.52 13.10 6.66
C LYS A 210 -23.42 13.40 7.85
N ARG A 211 -24.28 12.46 8.24
CA ARG A 211 -25.13 12.59 9.44
C ARG A 211 -24.33 12.77 10.73
N PHE A 212 -23.07 12.33 10.75
CA PHE A 212 -22.17 12.40 11.91
C PHE A 212 -21.09 13.47 11.72
N ASP A 213 -21.28 14.42 10.79
CA ASP A 213 -20.32 15.47 10.46
C ASP A 213 -18.92 14.95 10.07
N LEU A 214 -18.84 13.67 9.65
CA LEU A 214 -17.61 13.06 9.22
C LEU A 214 -17.33 13.35 7.75
N ARG A 215 -16.05 13.61 7.45
CA ARG A 215 -15.59 13.79 6.07
C ARG A 215 -15.91 12.57 5.21
N GLY A 216 -16.16 12.85 3.93
CA GLY A 216 -16.38 11.81 2.93
C GLY A 216 -15.14 10.95 2.73
N ARG A 217 -15.36 9.70 2.32
CA ARG A 217 -14.28 8.77 1.95
C ARG A 217 -13.47 9.33 0.77
N ASN A 218 -12.24 8.85 0.64
CA ASN A 218 -11.27 9.11 -0.42
C ASN A 218 -10.64 10.51 -0.42
N CYS A 219 -10.72 11.28 0.68
CA CYS A 219 -9.96 12.52 0.85
C CYS A 219 -8.47 12.24 1.11
N LEU A 220 -7.63 13.28 1.02
CA LEU A 220 -6.18 13.13 1.22
C LEU A 220 -5.87 12.75 2.68
N GLU A 221 -6.58 13.32 3.64
CA GLU A 221 -6.37 13.07 5.06
C GLU A 221 -6.71 11.62 5.44
N GLU A 222 -7.84 11.07 4.96
CA GLU A 222 -8.15 9.64 5.15
C GLU A 222 -7.07 8.76 4.51
N LEU A 223 -6.62 9.10 3.30
CA LEU A 223 -5.60 8.32 2.61
C LEU A 223 -4.27 8.34 3.37
N ARG A 224 -3.85 9.49 3.91
CA ARG A 224 -2.67 9.60 4.77
C ARG A 224 -2.84 8.77 6.04
N ALA A 225 -3.96 8.90 6.74
CA ALA A 225 -4.20 8.14 7.97
C ALA A 225 -4.18 6.62 7.72
N GLU A 226 -4.85 6.16 6.66
CA GLU A 226 -4.92 4.74 6.28
C GLU A 226 -3.55 4.18 5.86
N GLU A 227 -2.94 4.77 4.84
CA GLU A 227 -1.69 4.25 4.23
C GLU A 227 -0.48 4.53 5.12
N GLY A 228 -0.52 5.60 5.92
CA GLY A 228 0.48 5.91 6.93
C GLY A 228 0.49 4.90 8.06
N LEU A 229 -0.69 4.52 8.58
CA LEU A 229 -0.79 3.47 9.59
C LEU A 229 -0.35 2.12 9.01
N ALA A 230 -0.73 1.83 7.76
CA ALA A 230 -0.30 0.61 7.08
C ALA A 230 1.23 0.58 6.89
N ALA A 231 1.85 1.70 6.54
CA ALA A 231 3.29 1.85 6.46
C ALA A 231 4.00 1.64 7.80
N ILE A 232 3.42 2.12 8.92
CA ILE A 232 3.94 1.86 10.26
C ILE A 232 3.83 0.38 10.62
N ASN A 233 2.65 -0.23 10.41
CA ASN A 233 2.42 -1.66 10.67
C ASN A 233 3.35 -2.55 9.85
N THR A 234 3.75 -2.11 8.65
CA THR A 234 4.74 -2.82 7.81
C THR A 234 6.11 -2.93 8.48
N ILE A 235 6.51 -1.95 9.29
CA ILE A 235 7.87 -1.89 9.87
C ILE A 235 7.91 -2.25 11.35
N LEU A 236 6.78 -2.27 12.04
CA LEU A 236 6.71 -2.45 13.50
C LEU A 236 7.36 -3.77 13.95
N ASN A 237 7.04 -4.86 13.25
CA ASN A 237 7.57 -6.20 13.50
C ASN A 237 8.73 -6.59 12.57
N ALA A 238 9.24 -5.65 11.77
CA ALA A 238 10.38 -5.92 10.91
C ALA A 238 11.68 -5.99 11.73
N LYS A 239 12.70 -6.68 11.21
CA LYS A 239 14.01 -6.80 11.87
C LYS A 239 14.72 -5.44 11.99
N THR A 240 14.41 -4.51 11.08
CA THR A 240 14.83 -3.10 11.14
C THR A 240 13.67 -2.17 10.75
N ARG A 241 13.61 -0.99 11.35
CA ARG A 241 12.39 -0.15 11.34
C ARG A 241 12.53 1.18 10.59
N PHE A 242 13.32 1.24 9.51
CA PHE A 242 13.32 2.45 8.68
C PHE A 242 12.09 2.46 7.75
N LEU A 243 11.43 3.61 7.62
CA LEU A 243 10.38 3.86 6.62
C LEU A 243 10.96 4.00 5.20
N TRP A 244 11.96 3.19 4.84
CA TRP A 244 12.71 3.30 3.59
C TRP A 244 11.82 3.19 2.35
N GLY A 245 10.91 2.20 2.30
CA GLY A 245 9.98 2.03 1.18
C GLY A 245 9.07 3.25 0.98
N PRO A 246 8.33 3.70 2.01
CA PRO A 246 7.55 4.95 1.96
C PRO A 246 8.39 6.18 1.59
N ALA A 247 9.56 6.37 2.21
CA ALA A 247 10.47 7.47 1.90
C ALA A 247 10.95 7.43 0.45
N LEU A 248 11.22 6.24 -0.10
CA LEU A 248 11.62 6.06 -1.49
C LEU A 248 10.51 6.45 -2.47
N LEU A 249 9.26 6.07 -2.18
CA LEU A 249 8.11 6.50 -2.98
C LEU A 249 7.95 8.02 -2.93
N TYR A 250 8.10 8.61 -1.74
CA TYR A 250 8.01 10.06 -1.55
C TYR A 250 9.08 10.80 -2.36
N TYR A 251 10.34 10.40 -2.17
CA TYR A 251 11.49 10.95 -2.86
C TYR A 251 11.38 10.81 -4.38
N THR A 252 10.93 9.65 -4.86
CA THR A 252 10.74 9.40 -6.30
C THR A 252 9.71 10.36 -6.90
N ALA A 253 8.60 10.60 -6.20
CA ALA A 253 7.59 11.56 -6.63
C ALA A 253 8.17 12.97 -6.74
N CYS A 254 8.91 13.44 -5.73
CA CYS A 254 9.57 14.74 -5.75
C CYS A 254 10.56 14.87 -6.93
N LYS A 255 11.40 13.85 -7.17
CA LYS A 255 12.38 13.88 -8.28
C LYS A 255 11.74 13.80 -9.66
N ALA A 256 10.56 13.21 -9.79
CA ALA A 256 9.85 13.18 -11.06
C ALA A 256 9.43 14.58 -11.54
N ALA A 257 9.27 15.56 -10.63
CA ALA A 257 8.96 16.94 -10.99
C ALA A 257 10.04 17.60 -11.86
N GLU A 258 11.30 17.16 -11.73
CA GLU A 258 12.46 17.76 -12.40
C GLU A 258 13.19 16.77 -13.36
N MET A 259 12.67 15.55 -13.52
CA MET A 259 13.31 14.50 -14.33
C MET A 259 12.32 13.83 -15.28
N THR A 260 12.74 13.59 -16.52
CA THR A 260 12.05 12.69 -17.46
C THR A 260 12.04 11.25 -16.95
N PHE A 261 11.28 10.35 -17.59
CA PHE A 261 11.24 8.93 -17.22
C PHE A 261 12.64 8.29 -17.17
N LYS A 262 13.46 8.51 -18.21
CA LYS A 262 14.81 7.93 -18.30
C LYS A 262 15.76 8.50 -17.24
N GLN A 263 15.74 9.83 -17.06
CA GLN A 263 16.58 10.48 -16.04
C GLN A 263 16.23 10.00 -14.63
N LEU A 264 14.94 9.89 -14.31
CA LEU A 264 14.48 9.38 -13.02
C LEU A 264 14.91 7.92 -12.82
N TYR A 265 14.73 7.08 -13.84
CA TYR A 265 15.13 5.67 -13.79
C TYR A 265 16.63 5.49 -13.55
N ASP A 266 17.46 6.29 -14.21
CA ASP A 266 18.90 6.26 -14.01
C ASP A 266 19.28 6.80 -12.63
N HIS A 267 18.69 7.93 -12.23
CA HIS A 267 18.92 8.58 -10.94
C HIS A 267 18.66 7.63 -9.77
N LEU A 268 17.59 6.82 -9.83
CA LEU A 268 17.25 5.88 -8.76
C LEU A 268 18.29 4.77 -8.54
N THR A 269 19.27 4.59 -9.43
CA THR A 269 20.37 3.61 -9.24
C THR A 269 21.21 3.87 -7.98
N ILE A 270 21.15 5.10 -7.46
CA ILE A 270 21.83 5.49 -6.22
C ILE A 270 21.28 4.78 -4.98
N TYR A 271 20.01 4.30 -5.02
CA TYR A 271 19.34 3.62 -3.92
C TYR A 271 18.86 2.20 -4.28
N VAL A 272 18.50 1.95 -5.54
CA VAL A 272 17.89 0.68 -5.99
C VAL A 272 18.67 0.10 -7.16
N LYS A 273 19.19 -1.12 -7.01
CA LYS A 273 19.96 -1.79 -8.09
C LYS A 273 19.05 -2.46 -9.10
N SER A 274 18.05 -3.21 -8.62
CA SER A 274 17.07 -3.91 -9.45
C SER A 274 16.44 -3.00 -10.53
N PRO A 275 16.68 -3.31 -11.83
CA PRO A 275 16.02 -2.65 -12.96
C PRO A 275 14.50 -2.68 -12.88
N GLU A 276 13.93 -3.85 -12.53
CA GLU A 276 12.49 -4.07 -12.39
C GLU A 276 11.87 -3.18 -11.30
N HIS A 277 12.56 -3.04 -10.16
CA HIS A 277 12.09 -2.18 -9.08
C HIS A 277 12.13 -0.70 -9.48
N ARG A 278 13.21 -0.24 -10.13
CA ARG A 278 13.30 1.13 -10.64
C ARG A 278 12.24 1.44 -11.69
N TRP A 279 11.97 0.51 -12.61
CA TRP A 279 10.88 0.63 -13.58
C TRP A 279 9.53 0.84 -12.88
N ARG A 280 9.21 0.02 -11.88
CA ARG A 280 7.95 0.17 -11.12
C ARG A 280 7.84 1.51 -10.42
N LEU A 281 8.90 1.99 -9.78
CA LEU A 281 8.94 3.30 -9.13
C LEU A 281 8.65 4.42 -10.14
N CYS A 282 9.33 4.40 -11.29
CA CYS A 282 9.10 5.38 -12.36
C CYS A 282 7.68 5.28 -12.91
N MET A 283 7.19 4.08 -13.22
CA MET A 283 5.84 3.87 -13.74
C MET A 283 4.76 4.38 -12.79
N ARG A 284 4.87 4.09 -11.47
CA ARG A 284 3.88 4.52 -10.47
C ARG A 284 3.66 6.02 -10.47
N VAL A 285 4.74 6.78 -10.64
CA VAL A 285 4.73 8.24 -10.64
C VAL A 285 4.45 8.81 -12.03
N LYS A 286 4.99 8.24 -13.11
CA LYS A 286 4.87 8.80 -14.46
C LYS A 286 3.59 8.42 -15.20
N ARG A 287 2.87 7.37 -14.79
CA ARG A 287 1.58 6.97 -15.41
C ARG A 287 0.45 7.99 -15.26
N GLY A 288 0.62 9.01 -14.40
CA GLY A 288 -0.36 10.07 -14.23
C GLY A 288 -0.23 11.22 -15.23
N LEU A 289 0.78 11.19 -16.09
CA LEU A 289 0.99 12.17 -17.17
C LEU A 289 0.39 11.66 -18.48
N LEU A 290 -0.01 12.58 -19.37
CA LEU A 290 -0.41 12.24 -20.74
C LEU A 290 0.76 11.62 -21.52
N ASP A 291 1.95 12.25 -21.46
CA ASP A 291 3.21 11.62 -21.85
C ASP A 291 4.02 11.26 -20.59
N PRO A 292 4.30 9.97 -20.33
CA PRO A 292 5.10 9.56 -19.16
C PRO A 292 6.55 10.05 -19.19
N ASN A 293 7.02 10.60 -20.31
CA ASN A 293 8.37 11.13 -20.47
C ASN A 293 8.48 12.61 -20.09
N ASP A 294 7.36 13.32 -19.95
CA ASP A 294 7.33 14.72 -19.53
C ASP A 294 7.82 14.91 -18.08
N LEU A 295 8.11 16.16 -17.72
CA LEU A 295 8.37 16.55 -16.34
C LEU A 295 7.07 16.51 -15.52
N GLY A 296 7.20 16.28 -14.21
CA GLY A 296 6.05 16.11 -13.32
C GLY A 296 5.77 14.64 -12.99
N GLY A 297 4.65 14.41 -12.33
CA GLY A 297 4.24 13.06 -11.97
C GLY A 297 3.09 13.03 -10.98
N TYR A 298 2.74 11.81 -10.58
CA TYR A 298 1.60 11.46 -9.77
C TYR A 298 2.05 11.21 -8.33
N GLY A 299 1.76 12.15 -7.44
CA GLY A 299 2.19 12.10 -6.04
C GLY A 299 1.34 11.20 -5.15
N LYS A 300 0.36 10.43 -5.67
CA LYS A 300 -0.57 9.64 -4.82
C LYS A 300 0.13 8.83 -3.74
N ASP A 301 1.26 8.20 -4.08
CA ASP A 301 2.00 7.31 -3.18
C ASP A 301 2.83 8.05 -2.12
N GLN A 302 2.78 9.38 -2.04
CA GLN A 302 3.41 10.14 -0.95
C GLN A 302 2.64 10.00 0.37
N CYS A 303 1.35 9.65 0.31
CA CYS A 303 0.50 9.48 1.50
C CYS A 303 1.05 8.45 2.50
N TYR A 304 1.73 7.41 2.04
CA TYR A 304 2.38 6.41 2.88
C TYR A 304 3.39 7.05 3.85
N PHE A 305 4.25 7.92 3.33
CA PHE A 305 5.28 8.56 4.14
C PHE A 305 4.71 9.73 4.95
N GLU A 306 3.87 10.55 4.32
CA GLU A 306 3.21 11.69 4.98
C GLU A 306 2.40 11.25 6.19
N GLY A 307 1.54 10.26 6.01
CA GLY A 307 0.71 9.73 7.08
C GLY A 307 1.52 9.07 8.17
N ALA A 308 2.56 8.29 7.83
CA ALA A 308 3.41 7.66 8.82
C ALA A 308 4.13 8.72 9.69
N VAL A 309 4.68 9.76 9.07
CA VAL A 309 5.35 10.85 9.81
C VAL A 309 4.35 11.63 10.67
N GLU A 310 3.15 11.91 10.16
CA GLU A 310 2.09 12.60 10.88
C GLU A 310 1.64 11.83 12.13
N ILE A 311 1.39 10.52 12.00
CA ILE A 311 1.05 9.63 13.11
C ILE A 311 2.19 9.59 14.13
N LEU A 312 3.43 9.38 13.68
CA LEU A 312 4.60 9.28 14.56
C LEU A 312 4.89 10.59 15.32
N ARG A 313 4.61 11.75 14.71
CA ARG A 313 4.73 13.06 15.37
C ARG A 313 3.61 13.34 16.38
N SER A 314 2.51 12.58 16.31
CA SER A 314 1.29 12.83 17.08
C SER A 314 0.91 11.66 18.00
N LEU A 315 1.84 10.74 18.29
CA LEU A 315 1.58 9.49 19.02
C LEU A 315 0.84 9.70 20.35
N ASP A 316 1.19 10.73 21.10
CA ASP A 316 0.59 11.02 22.41
C ASP A 316 -0.81 11.62 22.31
N MET A 317 -1.25 12.03 21.12
CA MET A 317 -2.54 12.67 20.86
C MET A 317 -3.54 11.73 20.16
N ILE A 318 -3.09 10.58 19.66
CA ILE A 318 -3.93 9.66 18.88
C ILE A 318 -4.53 8.59 19.80
N ASP A 319 -5.86 8.52 19.84
CA ASP A 319 -6.56 7.33 20.31
C ASP A 319 -6.59 6.29 19.17
N PHE A 320 -5.77 5.25 19.29
CA PHE A 320 -5.69 4.20 18.28
C PHE A 320 -6.97 3.37 18.17
N ASN A 321 -7.80 3.28 19.22
CA ASN A 321 -9.08 2.58 19.13
C ASN A 321 -10.04 3.33 18.19
N VAL A 322 -10.12 4.66 18.36
CA VAL A 322 -10.90 5.55 17.50
C VAL A 322 -10.29 5.60 16.09
N MET A 323 -8.97 5.63 15.99
CA MET A 323 -8.30 5.57 14.70
C MET A 323 -8.73 4.31 13.94
N MET A 324 -8.74 3.14 14.60
CA MET A 324 -9.11 1.87 13.99
C MET A 324 -10.59 1.75 13.60
N SER A 325 -11.49 2.61 14.07
CA SER A 325 -12.90 2.66 13.65
C SER A 325 -13.16 3.54 12.41
N ARG A 326 -12.11 4.16 11.84
CA ARG A 326 -12.18 5.15 10.73
C ARG A 326 -13.05 6.38 11.05
N GLU A 327 -13.09 6.78 12.32
CA GLU A 327 -13.74 8.03 12.73
C GLU A 327 -12.95 9.26 12.22
N ASN A 328 -11.64 9.12 11.98
CA ASN A 328 -10.71 10.21 11.63
C ASN A 328 -10.86 11.44 12.54
N LEU A 329 -10.06 11.45 13.61
CA LEU A 329 -9.85 12.59 14.50
C LEU A 329 -9.10 13.70 13.72
N CYS A 330 -9.81 14.58 13.04
CA CYS A 330 -9.28 15.86 12.58
C CYS A 330 -10.25 16.98 12.89
#